data_AF-A0A2Z4RRR7-F1
#
_entry.id   AF-A0A2Z4RRR7-F1
#
_cell.length_a   1.000
_cell.length_b   1.000
_cell.length_c   1.000
_cell.angle_alpha   90.00
_cell.angle_beta   90.00
_cell.angle_gamma   90.00
#
_symmetry.space_group_name_H-M   'P 1'
#
loop_
_entity.id
_entity.type
_entity.pdbx_description
1 polymer ?
#
loop_
_entity_poly.entity_id
_entity_poly.type
_entity_poly.pdbx_seq_one_letter_code
_entity_poly.pdbx_strand_id
1 'polypeptide(L)'
;MSGNNPISEPLQRLNLPPAVKVQTLKLLAPIHQAPNANELWRASDRATGFVLGLETVEALDVASIQALYEVFDAAATARRQEEPL
;
A
#
# COMPACT_ATOMS: atom_id res chain seq x y z
N MET A 1 0.24 18.21 -17.01
CA MET A 1 -0.85 17.99 -16.04
C MET A 1 -0.33 16.96 -15.04
N SER A 2 0.19 17.41 -13.90
CA SER A 2 0.70 16.52 -12.86
C SER A 2 -0.50 15.89 -12.17
N GLY A 3 -0.84 14.66 -12.54
CA GLY A 3 -1.88 13.90 -11.86
C GLY A 3 -1.40 13.62 -10.45
N ASN A 4 -1.92 14.37 -9.48
CA ASN A 4 -1.77 14.05 -8.07
C ASN A 4 -2.41 12.67 -7.86
N ASN A 5 -1.58 11.62 -7.83
CA ASN A 5 -2.02 10.31 -7.39
C ASN A 5 -2.24 10.44 -5.86
N PRO A 6 -3.48 10.31 -5.36
CA PRO A 6 -3.82 10.60 -3.96
C PRO A 6 -3.08 9.73 -2.94
N ILE A 7 -2.35 8.71 -3.38
CA ILE A 7 -1.58 7.78 -2.54
C ILE A 7 -0.11 8.20 -2.40
N SER A 8 0.39 9.04 -3.31
CA SER A 8 1.79 9.50 -3.28
C SER A 8 2.08 10.48 -2.15
N GLU A 9 1.09 11.29 -1.73
CA GLU A 9 1.28 12.31 -0.69
C GLU A 9 1.33 11.75 0.74
N PRO A 10 0.52 10.74 1.13
CA PRO A 10 0.67 10.05 2.42
C PRO A 10 2.04 9.39 2.60
N LEU A 11 2.53 8.68 1.58
CA LEU A 11 3.82 7.99 1.63
C LEU A 11 5.02 8.93 1.72
N GLN A 12 4.93 10.12 1.14
CA GLN A 12 6.00 11.11 1.21
C GLN A 12 6.20 11.70 2.61
N ARG A 13 5.15 11.64 3.46
CA ARG A 13 5.23 12.07 4.86
C ARG A 13 5.81 11.00 5.78
N LEU A 14 5.87 9.75 5.34
CA LEU A 14 6.50 8.67 6.09
C LEU A 14 8.01 8.70 5.85
N ASN A 15 8.79 8.81 6.93
CA ASN A 15 10.25 8.75 6.89
C ASN A 15 10.73 7.30 6.75
N LEU A 16 10.31 6.62 5.67
CA LEU A 16 10.61 5.22 5.44
C LEU A 16 12.06 5.02 4.95
N PRO A 17 12.74 3.95 5.38
CA PRO A 17 13.98 3.51 4.76
C PRO A 17 13.81 3.37 3.24
N PRO A 18 14.81 3.75 2.43
CA PRO A 18 14.67 3.76 0.96
C PRO A 18 14.21 2.42 0.36
N ALA A 19 14.72 1.30 0.88
CA ALA A 19 14.32 -0.04 0.44
C ALA A 19 12.84 -0.34 0.74
N VAL A 20 12.37 0.06 1.92
CA VAL A 20 10.95 -0.07 2.31
C VAL A 20 10.08 0.76 1.38
N LYS A 21 10.45 2.02 1.14
CA LYS A 21 9.72 2.91 0.23
C LYS A 21 9.58 2.31 -1.18
N VAL A 22 10.68 1.80 -1.74
CA VAL A 22 10.67 1.14 -3.07
C VAL A 22 9.74 -0.07 -3.07
N GLN A 23 9.80 -0.91 -2.03
CA GLN A 23 8.97 -2.09 -1.94
C GLN A 23 7.49 -1.75 -1.76
N THR A 24 7.16 -0.74 -0.96
CA THR A 24 5.79 -0.23 -0.80
C THR A 24 5.21 0.22 -2.14
N LEU A 25 5.96 1.00 -2.93
CA LEU A 25 5.51 1.42 -4.27
C LEU A 25 5.30 0.24 -5.21
N LYS A 26 6.19 -0.77 -5.18
CA LYS A 26 6.04 -2.00 -5.97
C LYS A 26 4.78 -2.79 -5.61
N LEU A 27 4.39 -2.80 -4.33
CA LEU A 27 3.20 -3.51 -3.86
C LEU A 27 1.90 -2.74 -4.12
N LEU A 28 1.95 -1.41 -4.17
CA LEU A 28 0.80 -0.58 -4.54
C LEU A 28 0.41 -0.69 -6.01
N ALA A 29 1.38 -0.85 -6.91
CA ALA A 29 1.09 -0.91 -8.34
C ALA A 29 0.10 -2.03 -8.71
N PRO A 30 0.25 -3.29 -8.25
CA PRO A 30 -0.76 -4.34 -8.47
C PRO A 30 -2.12 -4.04 -7.84
N ILE A 31 -2.19 -3.40 -6.66
CA ILE A 31 -3.46 -3.04 -6.02
C ILE A 31 -4.23 -2.05 -6.93
N HIS A 32 -3.55 -1.04 -7.45
CA HIS A 32 -4.15 -0.07 -8.37
C HIS A 32 -4.56 -0.65 -9.73
N GLN A 33 -3.91 -1.72 -10.18
CA GLN A 33 -4.12 -2.29 -11.50
C GLN A 33 -4.95 -3.57 -11.47
N ALA A 34 -5.42 -3.99 -10.30
CA ALA A 34 -6.13 -5.25 -10.13
C ALA A 34 -7.39 -5.29 -11.03
N PRO A 35 -7.51 -6.27 -11.95
CA PRO A 35 -8.61 -6.30 -12.92
C PRO A 35 -9.92 -6.85 -12.35
N ASN A 36 -9.90 -7.46 -11.17
CA ASN A 36 -11.07 -8.02 -10.50
C ASN A 36 -10.81 -8.20 -8.99
N ALA A 37 -11.86 -8.50 -8.24
CA ALA A 37 -11.81 -8.73 -6.80
C ALA A 37 -10.79 -9.79 -6.34
N ASN A 38 -10.59 -10.88 -7.10
CA ASN A 38 -9.64 -11.94 -6.71
C ASN A 38 -8.19 -11.46 -6.81
N GLU A 39 -7.85 -10.77 -7.89
CA GLU A 39 -6.51 -10.18 -8.06
C GLU A 39 -6.27 -9.06 -7.05
N LEU A 40 -7.30 -8.26 -6.73
CA LEU A 40 -7.23 -7.24 -5.69
C LEU A 40 -6.94 -7.87 -4.33
N TRP A 41 -7.67 -8.93 -3.96
CA TRP A 41 -7.45 -9.66 -2.71
C TRP A 41 -6.02 -10.19 -2.61
N ARG A 42 -5.49 -10.82 -3.67
CA ARG A 42 -4.10 -11.33 -3.70
C ARG A 42 -3.06 -10.23 -3.55
N ALA A 43 -3.27 -9.09 -4.21
CA ALA A 43 -2.37 -7.95 -4.12
C ALA A 43 -2.39 -7.33 -2.71
N SER A 44 -3.58 -7.18 -2.11
CA SER A 44 -3.74 -6.72 -0.73
C SER A 44 -3.11 -7.66 0.29
N ASP A 45 -3.35 -8.98 0.18
CA ASP A 45 -2.77 -9.98 1.09
C ASP A 45 -1.24 -9.94 1.08
N ARG A 46 -0.63 -9.82 -0.11
CA ARG A 46 0.83 -9.66 -0.24
C ARG A 46 1.34 -8.38 0.43
N ALA A 47 0.61 -7.27 0.31
CA ALA A 47 0.97 -6.02 0.96
C ALA A 47 0.86 -6.12 2.49
N THR A 48 -0.21 -6.73 3.00
CA THR A 48 -0.40 -7.00 4.43
C THR A 48 0.73 -7.87 4.99
N GLY A 49 1.10 -8.94 4.29
CA GLY A 49 2.22 -9.81 4.67
C GLY A 49 3.57 -9.09 4.70
N PHE A 50 3.79 -8.13 3.80
CA PHE A 50 4.99 -7.29 3.82
C PHE A 50 5.04 -6.40 5.06
N VAL A 51 3.95 -5.71 5.41
CA VAL A 51 3.91 -4.85 6.61
C VAL A 51 4.07 -5.68 7.89
N LEU A 52 3.42 -6.84 7.97
CA LEU A 52 3.58 -7.78 9.10
C LEU A 52 5.04 -8.23 9.25
N GLY A 53 5.73 -8.47 8.14
CA GLY A 53 7.15 -8.82 8.16
C GLY A 53 8.02 -7.70 8.75
N LEU A 54 7.73 -6.44 8.41
CA LEU A 54 8.43 -5.27 8.98
C LEU A 54 8.14 -5.11 10.47
N GLU A 55 6.89 -5.33 10.89
CA GLU A 55 6.46 -5.27 12.29
C GLU A 55 7.15 -6.37 13.12
N THR A 56 7.17 -7.61 12.61
CA THR A 56 7.72 -8.78 13.30
C THR A 56 9.22 -8.62 13.61
N VAL A 57 9.96 -7.95 12.72
CA VAL A 57 11.40 -7.73 12.90
C VAL A 57 11.71 -6.34 13.50
N GLU A 58 10.67 -5.61 13.93
CA GLU A 58 10.78 -4.26 14.50
C GLU A 58 11.57 -3.29 13.60
N ALA A 59 11.41 -3.40 12.27
CA ALA A 59 12.16 -2.60 11.30
C ALA A 59 11.79 -1.11 11.33
N LEU A 60 10.62 -0.77 11.85
CA LEU A 60 10.05 0.59 11.87
C LEU A 60 9.35 0.84 13.21
N ASP A 61 9.13 2.11 13.53
CA ASP A 61 8.28 2.49 14.65
C ASP A 61 6.79 2.13 14.37
N VAL A 62 6.01 2.03 15.46
CA VAL A 62 4.59 1.65 15.42
C VAL A 62 3.75 2.57 14.54
N ALA A 63 4.04 3.88 14.53
CA ALA A 63 3.27 4.84 13.74
C ALA A 63 3.54 4.65 12.24
N SER A 64 4.78 4.37 11.86
CA SER A 64 5.17 4.02 10.49
C SER A 64 4.53 2.71 10.02
N ILE A 65 4.44 1.69 10.89
CA ILE A 65 3.74 0.42 10.60
C ILE A 65 2.24 0.67 10.38
N GLN A 66 1.59 1.38 11.29
CA GLN A 66 0.17 1.69 11.18
C GLN A 66 -0.13 2.46 9.89
N ALA A 67 0.68 3.47 9.56
CA ALA A 67 0.49 4.25 8.35
C ALA A 67 0.67 3.42 7.07
N LEU A 68 1.56 2.41 7.07
CA LEU A 68 1.69 1.50 5.93
C LEU A 68 0.43 0.65 5.73
N TYR A 69 -0.17 0.14 6.80
CA TYR A 69 -1.45 -0.57 6.72
C TYR A 69 -2.55 0.33 6.16
N GLU A 70 -2.68 1.57 6.67
CA GLU A 70 -3.67 2.54 6.21
C GLU A 70 -3.50 2.89 4.72
N VAL A 71 -2.25 3.04 4.25
CA VAL A 71 -1.97 3.31 2.83
C VAL A 71 -2.43 2.17 1.92
N PHE A 72 -2.12 0.92 2.29
CA PHE A 72 -2.54 -0.23 1.48
C PHE A 72 -4.06 -0.45 1.52
N ASP A 73 -4.70 -0.26 2.68
CA ASP A 73 -6.15 -0.38 2.83
C ASP A 73 -6.90 0.71 2.04
N ALA A 74 -6.43 1.95 2.10
CA ALA A 74 -6.98 3.05 1.32
C ALA A 74 -6.87 2.78 -0.19
N ALA A 75 -5.71 2.26 -0.65
CA ALA A 75 -5.52 1.88 -2.05
C ALA A 75 -6.48 0.78 -2.51
N ALA A 76 -6.65 -0.26 -1.68
CA ALA A 76 -7.54 -1.37 -2.00
C ALA A 76 -9.01 -0.96 -1.98
N THR A 77 -9.39 -0.11 -1.02
CA THR A 77 -10.75 0.45 -0.92
C THR A 77 -11.06 1.32 -2.14
N ALA A 78 -10.14 2.21 -2.54
CA ALA A 78 -10.32 3.04 -3.73
C ALA A 78 -10.50 2.17 -4.98
N ARG A 79 -9.65 1.15 -5.18
CA ARG A 79 -9.77 0.25 -6.34
C ARG A 79 -11.10 -0.50 -6.36
N ARG A 80 -11.58 -0.97 -5.20
CA ARG A 80 -12.86 -1.69 -5.09
C ARG A 80 -14.06 -0.81 -5.48
N GLN A 81 -13.97 0.50 -5.24
CA GLN A 81 -15.02 1.46 -5.59
C GLN A 81 -15.05 1.78 -7.10
N GLU A 82 -13.98 1.50 -7.84
CA GLU A 82 -13.91 1.72 -9.29
C GLU A 82 -14.53 0.57 -10.11
N GLU A 83 -14.78 -0.60 -9.50
CA GLU A 83 -15.37 -1.74 -10.19
C GLU A 83 -16.91 -1.56 -10.26
N PRO A 84 -17.51 -1.44 -11.47
CA PRO A 84 -18.96 -1.35 -11.59
C PRO A 84 -19.60 -2.70 -11.23
N LEU A 85 -20.69 -2.63 -10.45
CA LEU A 85 -21.52 -3.77 -10.03
C LEU A 85 -21.93 -4.69 -11.19
#